data_AF-A0A1H8C8P9-F1
#
_entry.id   AF-A0A1H8C8P9-F1
#
_cell.length_a   1.000
_cell.length_b   1.000
_cell.length_c   1.000
_cell.angle_alpha   90.00
_cell.angle_beta   90.00
_cell.angle_gamma   90.00
#
_symmetry.space_group_name_H-M   'P 1'
#
loop_
_entity.id
_entity.type
_entity.pdbx_description
1 polymer ?
#
loop_
_entity_poly.entity_id
_entity_poly.type
_entity_poly.pdbx_seq_one_letter_code
_entity_poly.pdbx_strand_id
1 'polypeptide(L)'
;MFQIKYLVATLTLAVLASPVVADVTTYSCTITARQRGSWVPPGFTVAHDPAMKSVVVQDPVLDKYNAKPTGGRLVTDSAQRISFRWEAKGLRNRANQRTVSMQYYMSYFKATGKVMLTAKPLGYPNNFRGDGVCKLKG
;
A
#
# COMPACT_ATOMS: atom_id res chain seq x y z
N MET A 1 0.85 -36.53 65.03
CA MET A 1 0.17 -36.79 63.74
C MET A 1 -0.55 -35.49 63.34
N PHE A 2 0.08 -34.65 62.51
CA PHE A 2 -0.15 -34.49 61.05
C PHE A 2 -1.58 -34.03 60.75
N GLN A 3 -1.86 -32.87 60.16
CA GLN A 3 -1.38 -32.40 58.85
C GLN A 3 -1.55 -30.87 58.69
N ILE A 4 -0.53 -30.23 58.11
CA ILE A 4 -0.55 -28.86 57.58
C ILE A 4 -1.26 -28.91 56.22
N LYS A 5 -2.37 -28.17 56.04
CA LYS A 5 -3.03 -28.01 54.73
C LYS A 5 -2.67 -26.63 54.16
N TYR A 6 -1.78 -26.65 53.19
CA TYR A 6 -1.27 -25.50 52.43
C TYR A 6 -2.40 -24.73 51.74
N LEU A 7 -2.49 -23.42 51.99
CA LEU A 7 -3.22 -22.48 51.13
C LEU A 7 -2.39 -22.27 49.85
N VAL A 8 -2.87 -22.82 48.73
CA VAL A 8 -2.32 -22.49 47.40
C VAL A 8 -3.09 -21.28 46.88
N ALA A 9 -2.48 -20.09 46.99
CA ALA A 9 -2.99 -18.87 46.37
C ALA A 9 -2.53 -18.82 44.90
N THR A 10 -3.39 -19.23 43.98
CA THR A 10 -3.18 -19.05 42.53
C THR A 10 -3.31 -17.58 42.17
N LEU A 11 -2.18 -16.90 41.99
CA LEU A 11 -2.08 -15.53 41.46
C LEU A 11 -2.24 -15.59 39.94
N THR A 12 -3.46 -15.39 39.44
CA THR A 12 -3.75 -15.29 38.01
C THR A 12 -3.17 -13.97 37.47
N LEU A 13 -2.00 -14.03 36.83
CA LEU A 13 -1.43 -12.91 36.08
C LEU A 13 -2.33 -12.64 34.85
N ALA A 14 -3.26 -11.70 34.97
CA ALA A 14 -3.98 -11.16 33.83
C ALA A 14 -3.01 -10.30 33.01
N VAL A 15 -2.47 -10.87 31.94
CA VAL A 15 -1.69 -10.13 30.94
C VAL A 15 -2.62 -9.15 30.26
N LEU A 16 -2.53 -7.87 30.61
CA LEU A 16 -3.15 -6.77 29.89
C LEU A 16 -2.44 -6.63 28.54
N ALA A 17 -2.93 -7.33 27.52
CA ALA A 17 -2.54 -7.09 26.15
C ALA A 17 -3.13 -5.74 25.71
N SER A 18 -2.33 -4.68 25.75
CA SER A 18 -2.72 -3.41 25.14
C SER A 18 -2.97 -3.63 23.65
N PRO A 19 -4.12 -3.18 23.09
CA PRO A 19 -4.31 -3.23 21.66
C PRO A 19 -3.27 -2.31 21.02
N VAL A 20 -2.34 -2.91 20.26
CA VAL A 20 -1.52 -2.14 19.32
C VAL A 20 -2.50 -1.60 18.28
N VAL A 21 -2.87 -0.34 18.39
CA VAL A 21 -3.56 0.38 17.33
C VAL A 21 -2.54 0.49 16.20
N ALA A 22 -2.65 -0.40 15.21
CA ALA A 22 -1.87 -0.29 13.99
C ALA A 22 -2.31 0.99 13.27
N ASP A 23 -1.44 2.00 13.27
CA ASP A 23 -1.70 3.31 12.67
C ASP A 23 -1.61 3.16 11.15
N VAL A 24 -2.73 2.82 10.52
CA VAL A 24 -2.82 2.64 9.06
C VAL A 24 -2.67 4.01 8.42
N THR A 25 -1.54 4.21 7.75
CA THR A 25 -1.25 5.47 7.07
C THR A 25 -1.81 5.43 5.66
N THR A 26 -2.71 6.36 5.32
CA THR A 26 -3.25 6.47 3.96
C THR A 26 -2.62 7.63 3.19
N TYR A 27 -2.07 7.36 2.02
CA TYR A 27 -1.54 8.35 1.09
C TYR A 27 -2.58 8.61 0.00
N SER A 28 -3.15 9.80 -0.04
CA SER A 28 -4.03 10.25 -1.13
C SER A 28 -3.22 11.10 -2.11
N CYS A 29 -2.98 10.59 -3.31
CA CYS A 29 -2.04 11.15 -4.27
C CYS A 29 -2.74 11.76 -5.49
N THR A 30 -2.22 12.89 -5.96
CA THR A 30 -2.60 13.55 -7.21
C THR A 30 -1.37 13.70 -8.09
N ILE A 31 -1.43 13.19 -9.32
CA ILE A 31 -0.38 13.30 -10.33
C ILE A 31 -0.65 14.52 -11.20
N THR A 32 0.25 15.50 -11.15
CA THR A 32 0.11 16.78 -11.84
C THR A 32 0.88 16.81 -13.16
N ALA A 33 1.96 16.04 -13.28
CA ALA A 33 2.74 15.92 -14.51
C ALA A 33 2.75 14.46 -14.97
N ARG A 34 2.13 14.19 -16.13
CA ARG A 34 2.14 12.88 -16.79
C ARG A 34 1.81 13.01 -18.27
N GLN A 35 2.25 12.04 -19.07
CA GLN A 35 1.77 11.91 -20.44
C GLN A 35 0.28 11.56 -20.43
N ARG A 36 -0.54 12.33 -21.17
CA ARG A 36 -1.97 12.02 -21.38
C ARG A 36 -2.12 10.65 -22.05
N GLY A 37 -3.10 9.88 -21.60
CA GLY A 37 -3.34 8.52 -22.11
C GLY A 37 -2.32 7.46 -21.67
N SER A 38 -1.31 7.81 -20.86
CA SER A 38 -0.39 6.82 -20.28
C SER A 38 -1.06 5.94 -19.23
N TRP A 39 -0.38 4.86 -18.86
CA TRP A 39 -0.77 3.96 -17.77
C TRP A 39 -0.54 4.54 -16.36
N VAL A 40 -0.11 5.80 -16.26
CA VAL A 40 -0.02 6.53 -15.01
C VAL A 40 -1.38 7.19 -14.73
N PRO A 41 -2.07 6.81 -13.64
CA PRO A 41 -3.35 7.42 -13.28
C PRO A 41 -3.20 8.89 -12.88
N PRO A 42 -4.25 9.72 -13.01
CA PRO A 42 -4.24 11.11 -12.54
C PRO A 42 -4.19 11.24 -11.01
N GLY A 43 -4.52 10.18 -10.27
CA GLY A 43 -4.46 10.11 -8.82
C GLY A 43 -4.70 8.69 -8.34
N PHE A 44 -4.38 8.40 -7.09
CA PHE A 44 -4.52 7.07 -6.50
C PHE A 44 -4.41 7.15 -4.97
N THR A 45 -4.81 6.08 -4.29
CA THR A 45 -4.71 5.96 -2.83
C THR A 45 -3.89 4.73 -2.46
N VAL A 46 -3.01 4.88 -1.48
CA VAL A 46 -2.24 3.78 -0.89
C VAL A 46 -2.51 3.73 0.60
N ALA A 47 -3.05 2.62 1.09
CA ALA A 47 -3.11 2.34 2.53
C ALA A 47 -1.89 1.48 2.90
N HIS A 48 -1.11 1.92 3.88
CA HIS A 48 0.06 1.22 4.38
C HIS A 48 -0.13 0.91 5.86
N ASP A 49 -0.11 -0.38 6.19
CA ASP A 49 -0.04 -0.86 7.56
C ASP A 49 1.39 -1.31 7.85
N PRO A 50 2.16 -0.55 8.66
CA PRO A 50 3.53 -0.93 9.00
C PRO A 50 3.61 -2.16 9.91
N ALA A 51 2.60 -2.40 10.75
CA ALA A 51 2.58 -3.55 11.67
C ALA A 51 2.36 -4.86 10.90
N MET A 52 1.42 -4.86 9.95
CA MET A 52 1.15 -6.00 9.08
C MET A 52 2.06 -6.07 7.85
N LYS A 53 2.92 -5.06 7.64
CA LYS A 53 3.74 -4.88 6.42
C LYS A 53 2.90 -4.96 5.14
N SER A 54 1.66 -4.51 5.22
CA SER A 54 0.68 -4.64 4.15
C SER A 54 0.50 -3.31 3.43
N VAL A 55 0.29 -3.39 2.12
CA VAL A 55 0.01 -2.23 1.28
C VAL A 55 -1.19 -2.56 0.42
N VAL A 56 -2.20 -1.71 0.41
CA VAL A 56 -3.37 -1.83 -0.46
C VAL A 56 -3.45 -0.57 -1.32
N VAL A 57 -3.60 -0.75 -2.63
CA VAL A 57 -3.64 0.35 -3.59
C VAL A 57 -4.96 0.33 -4.33
N GLN A 58 -5.56 1.52 -4.44
CA GLN A 58 -6.72 1.77 -5.29
C GLN A 58 -6.40 2.91 -6.25
N ASP A 59 -6.73 2.71 -7.53
CA ASP A 59 -6.52 3.74 -8.55
C ASP A 59 -7.58 3.68 -9.66
N PRO A 60 -7.76 4.77 -10.43
CA PRO A 60 -8.71 4.82 -11.54
C PRO A 60 -8.42 3.86 -12.71
N VAL A 61 -7.18 3.35 -12.85
CA VAL A 61 -6.89 2.30 -13.83
C VAL A 61 -7.60 1.03 -13.38
N LEU A 62 -7.45 0.62 -12.11
CA LEU A 62 -8.18 -0.52 -11.56
C LEU A 62 -9.69 -0.34 -11.70
N ASP A 63 -10.22 0.83 -11.37
CA ASP A 63 -11.66 1.12 -11.53
C ASP A 63 -12.14 1.00 -12.98
N LYS A 64 -11.37 1.54 -13.93
CA LYS A 64 -11.70 1.46 -15.37
C LYS A 64 -11.84 0.02 -15.85
N TYR A 65 -11.11 -0.90 -15.24
CA TYR A 65 -11.15 -2.33 -15.55
C TYR A 65 -11.98 -3.15 -14.54
N ASN A 66 -12.80 -2.50 -13.69
CA ASN A 66 -13.60 -3.11 -12.63
C ASN A 66 -12.78 -4.06 -11.72
N ALA A 67 -11.51 -3.74 -11.49
CA ALA A 67 -10.61 -4.53 -10.69
C ALA A 67 -10.69 -4.12 -9.22
N LYS A 68 -10.52 -5.10 -8.34
CA LYS A 68 -10.44 -4.88 -6.90
C LYS A 68 -9.17 -4.10 -6.53
N PRO A 69 -9.15 -3.44 -5.36
CA PRO A 69 -7.91 -2.91 -4.79
C PRO A 69 -6.81 -3.98 -4.83
N THR A 70 -5.61 -3.54 -5.19
CA THR A 70 -4.49 -4.45 -5.43
C THR A 70 -3.52 -4.42 -4.25
N GLY A 71 -3.10 -5.60 -3.80
CA GLY A 71 -2.03 -5.73 -2.82
C GLY A 71 -0.68 -5.29 -3.39
N GLY A 72 0.04 -4.50 -2.61
CA GLY A 72 1.41 -4.09 -2.88
C GLY A 72 2.36 -4.56 -1.77
N ARG A 73 3.57 -4.03 -1.82
CA ARG A 73 4.56 -4.21 -0.75
C ARG A 73 5.39 -2.95 -0.55
N LEU A 74 5.87 -2.78 0.68
CA LEU A 74 6.93 -1.84 1.00
C LEU A 74 8.24 -2.31 0.32
N VAL A 75 8.92 -1.37 -0.33
CA VAL A 75 10.25 -1.61 -0.93
C VAL A 75 11.34 -0.92 -0.11
N THR A 76 11.06 0.28 0.39
CA THR A 76 12.00 1.04 1.20
C THR A 76 11.22 1.96 2.11
N ASP A 77 11.66 2.07 3.36
CA ASP A 77 11.24 3.12 4.27
C ASP A 77 12.50 3.73 4.92
N SER A 78 12.80 4.98 4.58
CA SER A 78 13.92 5.73 5.14
C SER A 78 13.45 7.07 5.69
N ALA A 79 14.35 7.81 6.36
CA ALA A 79 14.05 9.16 6.80
C ALA A 79 13.63 10.10 5.65
N GLN A 80 14.15 9.86 4.44
CA GLN A 80 13.93 10.73 3.28
C GLN A 80 12.66 10.35 2.49
N ARG A 81 12.42 9.05 2.29
CA ARG A 81 11.35 8.57 1.41
C ARG A 81 10.78 7.24 1.85
N ILE A 82 9.55 6.97 1.43
CA ILE A 82 8.93 5.65 1.45
C ILE A 82 8.58 5.24 0.03
N SER A 83 8.81 3.97 -0.31
CA SER A 83 8.57 3.45 -1.65
C SER A 83 7.76 2.16 -1.61
N PHE A 84 6.79 2.07 -2.52
CA PHE A 84 5.90 0.94 -2.64
C PHE A 84 5.94 0.36 -4.05
N ARG A 85 5.64 -0.93 -4.17
CA ARG A 85 5.47 -1.62 -5.45
C ARG A 85 4.22 -2.48 -5.45
N TRP A 86 3.46 -2.45 -6.54
CA TRP A 86 2.31 -3.33 -6.76
C TRP A 86 2.21 -3.72 -8.24
N GLU A 87 1.36 -4.69 -8.54
CA GLU A 87 1.13 -5.19 -9.90
C GLU A 87 -0.35 -5.30 -10.21
N ALA A 88 -0.80 -4.58 -11.24
CA ALA A 88 -2.13 -4.76 -11.79
C ALA A 88 -2.08 -5.89 -12.81
N LYS A 89 -2.45 -7.11 -12.38
CA LYS A 89 -2.29 -8.34 -13.17
C LYS A 89 -3.44 -8.56 -14.14
N GLY A 90 -3.12 -8.55 -15.43
CA GLY A 90 -3.99 -9.03 -16.50
C GLY A 90 -5.44 -8.54 -16.42
N LEU A 91 -5.60 -7.22 -16.28
CA LEU A 91 -6.90 -6.56 -16.18
C LEU A 91 -7.76 -6.86 -17.42
N ARG A 92 -9.08 -6.95 -17.25
CA ARG A 92 -10.00 -7.25 -18.35
C ARG A 92 -10.88 -6.05 -18.63
N ASN A 93 -11.01 -5.67 -19.90
CA ASN A 93 -11.98 -4.66 -20.31
C ASN A 93 -13.39 -5.27 -20.44
N ARG A 94 -14.39 -4.43 -20.74
CA ARG A 94 -15.79 -4.86 -20.93
C ARG A 94 -15.99 -5.86 -22.08
N ALA A 95 -15.09 -5.86 -23.07
CA ALA A 95 -15.07 -6.81 -24.18
C ALA A 95 -14.28 -8.09 -23.84
N ASN A 96 -13.96 -8.33 -22.56
CA ASN A 96 -13.19 -9.47 -22.06
C ASN A 96 -11.76 -9.59 -22.62
N GLN A 97 -11.23 -8.52 -23.22
CA GLN A 97 -9.84 -8.47 -23.67
C GLN A 97 -8.92 -8.23 -22.47
N ARG A 98 -7.80 -8.96 -22.44
CA ARG A 98 -6.83 -8.89 -21.36
C ARG A 98 -5.75 -7.86 -21.67
N THR A 99 -5.48 -6.99 -20.72
CA THR A 99 -4.32 -6.09 -20.79
C THR A 99 -3.06 -6.84 -20.40
N VAL A 100 -1.91 -6.31 -20.83
CA VAL A 100 -0.64 -6.70 -20.24
C VAL A 100 -0.64 -6.38 -18.74
N SER A 101 0.07 -7.18 -17.95
CA SER A 101 0.26 -6.89 -16.53
C SER A 101 1.13 -5.65 -16.37
N MET A 102 0.71 -4.74 -15.50
CA MET A 102 1.42 -3.49 -15.23
C MET A 102 2.08 -3.55 -13.86
N GLN A 103 3.39 -3.30 -13.79
CA GLN A 103 4.10 -3.09 -12.55
C GLN A 103 4.18 -1.60 -12.24
N TYR A 104 3.83 -1.24 -11.01
CA TYR A 104 3.87 0.12 -10.52
C TYR A 104 4.92 0.27 -9.42
N TYR A 105 5.64 1.38 -9.45
CA TYR A 105 6.62 1.76 -8.43
C TYR A 105 6.41 3.20 -8.02
N MET A 106 6.09 3.41 -6.75
CA MET A 106 5.86 4.72 -6.16
C MET A 106 7.01 5.08 -5.24
N SER A 107 7.41 6.35 -5.25
CA SER A 107 8.26 6.94 -4.21
C SER A 107 7.63 8.21 -3.69
N TYR A 108 7.39 8.27 -2.39
CA TYR A 108 6.89 9.44 -1.67
C TYR A 108 8.03 10.05 -0.85
N PHE A 109 8.27 11.34 -1.04
CA PHE A 109 9.31 12.09 -0.34
C PHE A 109 8.71 12.79 0.88
N LYS A 110 9.11 12.32 2.07
CA LYS A 110 8.45 12.67 3.34
C LYS A 110 8.49 14.17 3.63
N ALA A 111 9.61 14.83 3.34
CA ALA A 111 9.80 16.25 3.62
C ALA A 111 8.92 17.18 2.78
N THR A 112 8.52 16.77 1.57
CA THR A 112 7.85 17.68 0.61
C THR A 112 6.46 17.21 0.22
N GLY A 113 6.08 15.99 0.58
CA GLY A 113 4.86 15.37 0.09
C GLY A 113 4.91 14.98 -1.39
N LYS A 114 6.03 15.22 -2.09
CA LYS A 114 6.16 14.90 -3.52
C LYS A 114 6.06 13.40 -3.75
N VAL A 115 5.44 13.02 -4.85
CA VAL A 115 5.36 11.62 -5.28
C VAL A 115 5.85 11.46 -6.71
N MET A 116 6.56 10.37 -6.95
CA MET A 116 6.92 9.90 -8.27
C MET A 116 6.32 8.53 -8.48
N LEU A 117 5.56 8.35 -9.56
CA LEU A 117 4.97 7.08 -9.96
C LEU A 117 5.57 6.63 -11.28
N THR A 118 5.96 5.36 -11.35
CA THR A 118 6.43 4.71 -12.56
C THR A 118 5.54 3.51 -12.86
N ALA A 119 5.06 3.41 -14.09
CA ALA A 119 4.23 2.29 -14.57
C ALA A 119 4.95 1.60 -15.73
N LYS A 120 5.14 0.28 -15.63
CA LYS A 120 5.85 -0.54 -16.62
C LYS A 120 5.01 -1.74 -17.05
N PRO A 121 4.69 -1.88 -18.35
CA PRO A 121 4.12 -3.12 -18.87
C PRO A 121 5.15 -4.25 -18.79
N LEU A 122 4.79 -5.35 -18.14
CA LEU A 122 5.67 -6.52 -18.02
C LEU A 122 5.87 -7.16 -19.40
N GLY A 123 7.14 -7.42 -19.75
CA GLY A 123 7.52 -7.99 -21.05
C GLY A 123 7.77 -6.96 -22.16
N TYR A 124 7.68 -5.67 -21.86
CA TYR A 124 7.88 -4.59 -22.83
C TYR A 124 8.90 -3.56 -22.31
N PRO A 125 9.64 -2.87 -23.20
CA PRO A 125 10.65 -1.88 -22.79
C PRO A 125 10.03 -0.53 -22.38
N ASN A 126 8.73 -0.34 -22.60
CA ASN A 126 8.05 0.93 -22.32
C ASN A 126 8.12 1.30 -20.84
N ASN A 127 8.18 2.60 -20.59
CA ASN A 127 8.18 3.14 -19.23
C ASN A 127 7.35 4.41 -19.20
N PHE A 128 6.38 4.48 -18.31
CA PHE A 128 5.55 5.66 -18.10
C PHE A 128 5.86 6.26 -16.74
N ARG A 129 6.00 7.58 -16.69
CA ARG A 129 6.31 8.31 -15.46
C ARG A 129 5.28 9.41 -15.22
N GLY A 130 4.97 9.63 -13.95
CA GLY A 130 4.35 10.86 -13.52
C GLY A 130 4.83 11.33 -12.17
N ASP A 131 4.69 12.62 -11.95
CA ASP A 131 5.09 13.34 -10.76
C ASP A 131 3.90 14.08 -10.18
N GLY A 132 3.87 14.24 -8.86
CA GLY A 132 2.73 14.83 -8.17
C GLY A 132 2.97 15.06 -6.69
N VAL A 133 1.88 15.11 -5.94
CA VAL A 133 1.89 15.27 -4.48
C VAL A 133 0.92 14.28 -3.83
N CYS A 134 1.28 13.80 -2.64
CA CYS A 134 0.37 13.05 -1.78
C CYS A 134 0.10 13.81 -0.49
N LYS A 135 -1.11 13.64 0.03
CA LYS A 135 -1.49 14.05 1.37
C LYS A 135 -1.68 12.80 2.23
N LEU A 136 -1.12 12.83 3.43
CA LEU A 136 -1.37 11.82 4.45
C LEU A 136 -2.79 12.01 4.99
N LYS A 137 -3.50 10.90 5.15
CA LYS A 137 -4.80 10.78 5.80
C LYS A 137 -4.61 9.74 6.90
N GLY A 138 -4.68 10.19 8.14
CA GLY A 138 -4.80 9.37 9.35
C GLY A 138 -6.21 9.51 9.90
#